data_AF-A0A835MRB8-F1
#
_entry.id   AF-A0A835MRB8-F1
#
_cell.length_a   1.000
_cell.length_b   1.000
_cell.length_c   1.000
_cell.angle_alpha   90.00
_cell.angle_beta   90.00
_cell.angle_gamma   90.00
#
_symmetry.space_group_name_H-M   'P 1'
#
loop_
_entity.id
_entity.type
_entity.pdbx_description
1 polymer ?
#
loop_
_entity_poly.entity_id
_entity_poly.type
_entity_poly.pdbx_seq_one_letter_code
_entity_poly.pdbx_strand_id
1 'polypeptide(L)'
;MAAKHPPIPLLTPYKMGNFNLSHRYPNTPGIWTKEQVEAWKPIVDAVHAKCGIFFCQIWHVGRVSNQEFQPNGQAPISCTDKPLLPQLRANGIDVAEFATPRRLRTDEIPHVVNDFRIAARNAMEAGFDGVEIHGAHGYLIDQFMKDEVNDRTDQYGGSLENRCRFALEVVEAVVNEIGADKVGIRLSPYANYCQAGDSNPGALGLYMAESLNRYGILYCHMIEPRMKTMREIVECPHSLLPMRKVFNGTFIVAGGYDREEGNKAVADNYSDLVAYGRVFLANPDLPKRFELDAPLNRYNRDTFYTTDSVIGYTDYPFLESTA
;
A
#
# COMPACT_ATOMS: atom_id res chain seq x y z
N MET A 1 27.55 13.35 25.63
CA MET A 1 27.52 12.22 24.67
C MET A 1 26.06 11.92 24.37
N ALA A 2 25.56 12.38 23.23
CA ALA A 2 24.19 12.09 22.82
C ALA A 2 24.18 10.70 22.16
N ALA A 3 23.35 9.79 22.68
CA ALA A 3 23.12 8.49 22.06
C ALA A 3 22.53 8.72 20.67
N LYS A 4 23.32 8.42 19.62
CA LYS A 4 22.81 8.34 18.25
C LYS A 4 21.94 7.09 18.17
N HIS A 5 20.62 7.26 18.28
CA HIS A 5 19.69 6.20 17.93
C HIS A 5 19.77 5.97 16.40
N PRO A 6 19.94 4.72 15.93
CA PRO A 6 19.90 4.42 14.51
C PRO A 6 18.45 4.60 14.00
N PRO A 7 18.23 5.22 12.82
CA PRO A 7 16.91 5.34 12.21
C PRO A 7 16.31 3.94 11.92
N ILE A 8 14.98 3.80 12.00
CA ILE A 8 14.26 2.52 11.87
C ILE A 8 13.57 2.47 10.50
N PRO A 9 14.23 1.88 9.50
CA PRO A 9 13.91 2.12 8.10
C PRO A 9 12.54 1.62 7.63
N LEU A 10 11.79 2.54 7.04
CA LEU A 10 10.66 2.26 6.16
C LEU A 10 11.14 2.06 4.74
N LEU A 11 10.92 0.86 4.17
CA LEU A 11 11.52 0.44 2.90
C LEU A 11 13.04 0.75 3.01
N THR A 12 13.94 -0.13 3.55
CA THR A 12 15.41 0.00 3.30
C THR A 12 16.25 -1.31 3.07
N PRO A 13 17.44 -1.33 2.37
CA PRO A 13 18.70 -1.27 3.12
C PRO A 13 19.75 -0.26 2.64
N TYR A 14 20.48 0.24 3.64
CA TYR A 14 21.83 0.82 3.56
C TYR A 14 22.88 -0.29 3.32
N LYS A 15 23.98 0.02 2.60
CA LYS A 15 24.99 -0.95 2.14
C LYS A 15 26.26 -0.98 3.02
N MET A 16 26.60 -2.16 3.56
CA MET A 16 27.97 -2.65 3.73
C MET A 16 27.91 -4.20 3.69
N GLY A 17 28.35 -4.81 2.58
CA GLY A 17 28.49 -6.27 2.46
C GLY A 17 27.36 -7.01 1.71
N ASN A 18 27.54 -8.33 1.58
CA ASN A 18 26.88 -9.23 0.61
C ASN A 18 25.45 -9.72 0.98
N PHE A 19 24.55 -8.93 1.59
CA PHE A 19 23.18 -9.42 1.91
C PHE A 19 22.09 -8.33 1.91
N ASN A 20 20.84 -8.70 1.54
CA ASN A 20 19.64 -7.86 1.34
C ASN A 20 18.66 -7.91 2.54
N LEU A 21 17.93 -6.81 2.84
CA LEU A 21 17.03 -6.66 4.00
C LEU A 21 15.74 -5.84 3.70
N SER A 22 14.74 -6.01 4.56
CA SER A 22 13.35 -5.52 4.78
C SER A 22 12.20 -5.99 3.89
N HIS A 23 12.32 -7.20 3.35
CA HIS A 23 11.27 -7.83 2.57
C HIS A 23 10.34 -8.73 3.41
N ARG A 24 9.05 -8.79 3.08
CA ARG A 24 8.30 -10.06 3.22
C ARG A 24 8.53 -10.92 1.98
N TYR A 25 8.65 -10.24 0.83
CA TYR A 25 8.71 -10.82 -0.49
C TYR A 25 10.07 -10.50 -1.10
N PRO A 26 10.91 -11.52 -1.32
CA PRO A 26 12.20 -11.34 -2.00
C PRO A 26 12.04 -10.51 -3.27
N ASN A 27 13.04 -9.70 -3.58
CA ASN A 27 13.11 -8.91 -4.82
C ASN A 27 12.06 -7.79 -4.96
N THR A 28 11.48 -7.28 -3.86
CA THR A 28 10.68 -6.04 -3.94
C THR A 28 11.64 -4.84 -4.08
N PRO A 29 11.35 -3.84 -4.92
CA PRO A 29 12.22 -2.68 -5.06
C PRO A 29 12.19 -1.75 -3.85
N GLY A 30 13.16 -0.84 -3.80
CA GLY A 30 13.34 0.14 -2.74
C GLY A 30 13.52 1.58 -3.22
N ILE A 31 13.45 2.56 -2.33
CA ILE A 31 13.55 4.00 -2.63
C ILE A 31 14.26 4.83 -1.53
N TRP A 32 15.32 4.29 -0.95
CA TRP A 32 15.96 4.87 0.24
C TRP A 32 17.46 5.08 0.12
N THR A 33 18.13 4.32 -0.76
CA THR A 33 19.50 4.64 -1.15
C THR A 33 19.51 5.42 -2.44
N LYS A 34 20.61 6.15 -2.65
CA LYS A 34 20.86 6.82 -3.91
C LYS A 34 20.87 5.85 -5.09
N GLU A 35 21.47 4.67 -4.95
CA GLU A 35 21.54 3.69 -6.04
C GLU A 35 20.14 3.26 -6.51
N GLN A 36 19.18 3.19 -5.61
CA GLN A 36 17.81 2.84 -5.96
C GLN A 36 17.04 3.98 -6.58
N VAL A 37 17.22 5.20 -6.06
CA VAL A 37 16.69 6.41 -6.68
C VAL A 37 17.15 6.48 -8.14
N GLU A 38 18.46 6.30 -8.40
CA GLU A 38 18.99 6.26 -9.77
C GLU A 38 18.44 5.09 -10.59
N ALA A 39 18.21 3.91 -9.98
CA ALA A 39 17.64 2.76 -10.68
C ALA A 39 16.16 2.95 -11.05
N TRP A 40 15.42 3.79 -10.33
CA TRP A 40 14.02 4.11 -10.66
C TRP A 40 13.87 5.10 -11.81
N LYS A 41 14.80 6.04 -11.97
CA LYS A 41 14.75 7.07 -13.01
C LYS A 41 14.46 6.52 -14.42
N PRO A 42 15.17 5.51 -14.95
CA PRO A 42 14.86 5.00 -16.30
C PRO A 42 13.47 4.36 -16.42
N ILE A 43 12.90 3.86 -15.32
CA ILE A 43 11.54 3.29 -15.30
C ILE A 43 10.52 4.42 -15.36
N VAL A 44 10.71 5.47 -14.55
CA VAL A 44 9.86 6.67 -14.55
C VAL A 44 9.92 7.35 -15.92
N ASP A 45 11.13 7.56 -16.46
CA ASP A 45 11.35 8.15 -17.78
C ASP A 45 10.63 7.35 -18.88
N ALA A 46 10.63 6.02 -18.80
CA ALA A 46 9.92 5.18 -19.77
C ALA A 46 8.40 5.34 -19.71
N VAL A 47 7.83 5.55 -18.51
CA VAL A 47 6.40 5.84 -18.34
C VAL A 47 6.06 7.23 -18.87
N HIS A 48 6.88 8.23 -18.53
CA HIS A 48 6.71 9.61 -18.99
C HIS A 48 6.89 9.76 -20.51
N ALA A 49 7.79 8.98 -21.12
CA ALA A 49 7.94 8.90 -22.58
C ALA A 49 6.69 8.37 -23.30
N LYS A 50 5.76 7.76 -22.56
CA LYS A 50 4.43 7.32 -23.02
C LYS A 50 3.30 8.22 -22.50
N CYS A 51 3.64 9.40 -21.98
CA CYS A 51 2.72 10.37 -21.38
C CYS A 51 1.91 9.81 -20.18
N GLY A 52 2.42 8.77 -19.52
CA GLY A 52 1.80 8.22 -18.32
C GLY A 52 2.09 9.09 -17.08
N ILE A 53 1.23 8.97 -16.07
CA ILE A 53 1.44 9.52 -14.73
C ILE A 53 1.79 8.36 -13.80
N PHE A 54 2.79 8.52 -12.95
CA PHE A 54 3.32 7.46 -12.12
C PHE A 54 3.56 7.89 -10.68
N PHE A 55 2.84 7.23 -9.76
CA PHE A 55 2.97 7.45 -8.32
C PHE A 55 3.70 6.29 -7.67
N CYS A 56 4.63 6.59 -6.76
CA CYS A 56 5.34 5.59 -5.97
C CYS A 56 4.53 5.23 -4.72
N GLN A 57 4.13 3.97 -4.56
CA GLN A 57 3.50 3.53 -3.31
C GLN A 57 4.56 3.26 -2.24
N ILE A 58 4.55 4.04 -1.15
CA ILE A 58 5.49 3.91 -0.03
C ILE A 58 4.88 2.99 1.03
N TRP A 59 5.67 2.04 1.51
CA TRP A 59 5.17 0.86 2.21
C TRP A 59 5.98 0.49 3.46
N HIS A 60 5.34 0.00 4.52
CA HIS A 60 6.03 -0.67 5.63
C HIS A 60 5.35 -1.99 5.96
N VAL A 61 6.03 -3.13 5.90
CA VAL A 61 5.40 -4.44 6.15
C VAL A 61 4.97 -4.65 7.61
N GLY A 62 5.66 -4.00 8.55
CA GLY A 62 5.37 -4.13 9.98
C GLY A 62 5.62 -5.56 10.46
N ARG A 63 4.70 -6.14 11.25
CA ARG A 63 4.83 -7.54 11.73
C ARG A 63 4.73 -8.61 10.64
N VAL A 64 4.42 -8.25 9.41
CA VAL A 64 4.29 -9.20 8.29
C VAL A 64 5.67 -9.46 7.65
N SER A 65 6.65 -9.90 8.44
CA SER A 65 8.04 -10.13 8.01
C SER A 65 8.72 -11.19 8.88
N ASN A 66 9.97 -11.52 8.57
CA ASN A 66 10.82 -12.48 9.29
C ASN A 66 12.19 -11.87 9.60
N GLN A 67 12.85 -12.38 10.65
CA GLN A 67 14.19 -11.91 11.09
C GLN A 67 15.24 -11.98 9.97
N GLU A 68 15.16 -12.98 9.09
CA GLU A 68 16.06 -13.14 7.93
C GLU A 68 16.05 -11.92 7.00
N PHE A 69 14.94 -11.18 7.00
CA PHE A 69 14.78 -9.96 6.24
C PHE A 69 15.00 -8.71 7.10
N GLN A 70 15.40 -8.79 8.36
CA GLN A 70 15.56 -7.60 9.19
C GLN A 70 17.04 -7.27 9.41
N PRO A 71 17.41 -5.98 9.48
CA PRO A 71 18.78 -5.59 9.73
C PRO A 71 19.36 -6.27 10.97
N ASN A 72 20.52 -6.91 10.81
CA ASN A 72 21.19 -7.65 11.87
C ASN A 72 20.33 -8.76 12.50
N GLY A 73 19.38 -9.33 11.77
CA GLY A 73 18.50 -10.39 12.29
C GLY A 73 17.50 -9.91 13.35
N GLN A 74 17.21 -8.60 13.40
CA GLN A 74 16.30 -8.03 14.38
C GLN A 74 14.86 -8.53 14.22
N ALA A 75 14.05 -8.39 15.26
CA ALA A 75 12.61 -8.65 15.14
C ALA A 75 11.94 -7.59 14.26
N PRO A 76 10.98 -7.97 13.38
CA PRO A 76 10.11 -7.02 12.71
C PRO A 76 9.42 -6.09 13.70
N ILE A 77 9.08 -4.86 13.30
CA ILE A 77 8.43 -3.89 14.19
C ILE A 77 6.92 -3.82 13.97
N SER A 78 6.16 -3.47 15.02
CA SER A 78 4.71 -3.25 14.94
C SER A 78 4.18 -2.38 16.09
N CYS A 79 2.88 -2.10 16.10
CA CYS A 79 2.19 -1.55 17.26
C CYS A 79 2.08 -2.56 18.41
N THR A 80 2.24 -3.86 18.14
CA THR A 80 2.12 -4.99 19.08
C THR A 80 3.37 -5.89 19.08
N ASP A 81 3.51 -6.71 20.11
CA ASP A 81 4.46 -7.83 20.22
C ASP A 81 3.81 -9.19 19.94
N LYS A 82 2.51 -9.22 19.62
CA LYS A 82 1.78 -10.44 19.25
C LYS A 82 2.18 -10.95 17.85
N PRO A 83 2.58 -12.22 17.71
CA PRO A 83 2.94 -12.79 16.42
C PRO A 83 1.72 -12.88 15.49
N LEU A 84 1.99 -12.87 14.18
CA LEU A 84 1.01 -13.20 13.17
C LEU A 84 0.91 -14.73 13.08
N LEU A 85 -0.31 -15.29 13.16
CA LEU A 85 -0.48 -16.73 12.94
C LEU A 85 -0.06 -17.12 11.52
N PRO A 86 0.43 -18.36 11.32
CA PRO A 86 0.82 -18.83 9.99
C PRO A 86 -0.29 -18.60 8.95
N GLN A 87 0.09 -18.10 7.78
CA GLN A 87 -0.84 -17.73 6.72
C GLN A 87 -0.61 -18.59 5.48
N LEU A 88 -1.66 -19.12 4.86
CA LEU A 88 -1.54 -19.78 3.58
C LEU A 88 -1.06 -18.79 2.51
N ARG A 89 -0.03 -19.14 1.75
CA ARG A 89 0.51 -18.33 0.66
C ARG A 89 -0.44 -18.35 -0.53
N ALA A 90 -0.15 -17.47 -1.49
CA ALA A 90 -0.92 -17.38 -2.71
C ALA A 90 -0.93 -18.68 -3.53
N ASN A 91 0.04 -19.59 -3.44
CA ASN A 91 -0.07 -20.87 -4.16
C ASN A 91 -1.07 -21.86 -3.53
N GLY A 92 -1.65 -21.54 -2.36
CA GLY A 92 -2.62 -22.39 -1.69
C GLY A 92 -2.02 -23.65 -1.04
N ILE A 93 -0.70 -23.80 -1.07
CA ILE A 93 0.02 -24.98 -0.59
C ILE A 93 0.98 -24.58 0.53
N ASP A 94 1.79 -23.55 0.28
CA ASP A 94 2.81 -23.13 1.24
C ASP A 94 2.20 -22.33 2.37
N VAL A 95 2.74 -22.52 3.57
CA VAL A 95 2.40 -21.71 4.74
C VAL A 95 3.53 -20.71 4.99
N ALA A 96 3.19 -19.43 5.06
CA ALA A 96 4.10 -18.39 5.50
C ALA A 96 4.08 -18.32 7.02
N GLU A 97 5.25 -18.52 7.62
CA GLU A 97 5.52 -18.24 9.03
C GLU A 97 6.06 -16.81 9.20
N PHE A 98 5.86 -16.25 10.39
CA PHE A 98 6.22 -14.89 10.73
C PHE A 98 6.95 -14.85 12.06
N ALA A 99 8.03 -14.08 12.13
CA ALA A 99 8.74 -13.84 13.37
C ALA A 99 7.88 -13.01 14.32
N THR A 100 7.99 -13.28 15.63
CA THR A 100 7.38 -12.44 16.66
C THR A 100 7.88 -11.00 16.51
N PRO A 101 6.99 -10.01 16.35
CA PRO A 101 7.40 -8.63 16.20
C PRO A 101 7.84 -8.03 17.53
N ARG A 102 8.61 -6.97 17.46
CA ARG A 102 8.88 -6.07 18.57
C ARG A 102 7.91 -4.89 18.51
N ARG A 103 7.24 -4.63 19.61
CA ARG A 103 6.46 -3.39 19.79
C ARG A 103 7.38 -2.18 19.67
N LEU A 104 7.02 -1.24 18.80
CA LEU A 104 7.68 0.07 18.74
C LEU A 104 7.52 0.79 20.07
N ARG A 105 8.61 1.35 20.59
CA ARG A 105 8.52 2.30 21.70
C ARG A 105 7.94 3.61 21.18
N THR A 106 7.31 4.37 22.06
CA THR A 106 6.70 5.66 21.73
C THR A 106 7.70 6.64 21.12
N ASP A 107 8.95 6.66 21.63
CA ASP A 107 10.05 7.50 21.15
C ASP A 107 10.61 7.09 19.78
N GLU A 108 10.26 5.89 19.28
CA GLU A 108 10.70 5.40 17.97
C GLU A 108 9.76 5.79 16.83
N ILE A 109 8.49 6.06 17.13
CA ILE A 109 7.46 6.34 16.11
C ILE A 109 7.81 7.57 15.26
N PRO A 110 8.29 8.69 15.83
CA PRO A 110 8.73 9.85 15.02
C PRO A 110 9.84 9.53 14.02
N HIS A 111 10.72 8.56 14.32
CA HIS A 111 11.74 8.13 13.37
C HIS A 111 11.13 7.39 12.17
N VAL A 112 10.14 6.52 12.41
CA VAL A 112 9.42 5.82 11.34
C VAL A 112 8.65 6.82 10.47
N VAL A 113 8.01 7.83 11.08
CA VAL A 113 7.37 8.95 10.35
C VAL A 113 8.39 9.67 9.46
N ASN A 114 9.57 9.97 9.98
CA ASN A 114 10.65 10.58 9.21
C ASN A 114 11.12 9.70 8.05
N ASP A 115 11.06 8.38 8.16
CA ASP A 115 11.46 7.50 7.06
C ASP A 115 10.41 7.50 5.93
N PHE A 116 9.11 7.67 6.21
CA PHE A 116 8.08 7.96 5.18
C PHE A 116 8.39 9.26 4.45
N ARG A 117 8.75 10.30 5.20
CA ARG A 117 9.13 11.61 4.66
C ARG A 117 10.35 11.51 3.73
N ILE A 118 11.41 10.80 4.13
CA ILE A 118 12.60 10.60 3.30
C ILE A 118 12.28 9.78 2.05
N ALA A 119 11.52 8.69 2.18
CA ALA A 119 11.10 7.89 1.03
C ALA A 119 10.29 8.72 0.02
N ALA A 120 9.44 9.62 0.49
CA ALA A 120 8.69 10.52 -0.39
C ALA A 120 9.58 11.49 -1.15
N ARG A 121 10.53 12.13 -0.48
CA ARG A 121 11.54 12.97 -1.14
C ARG A 121 12.30 12.20 -2.22
N ASN A 122 12.76 10.99 -1.89
CA ASN A 122 13.52 10.16 -2.80
C ASN A 122 12.68 9.73 -4.02
N ALA A 123 11.39 9.48 -3.84
CA ALA A 123 10.48 9.24 -4.95
C ALA A 123 10.38 10.47 -5.88
N MET A 124 10.31 11.69 -5.33
CA MET A 124 10.37 12.90 -6.14
C MET A 124 11.72 13.05 -6.87
N GLU A 125 12.84 12.71 -6.22
CA GLU A 125 14.17 12.74 -6.85
C GLU A 125 14.31 11.70 -7.98
N ALA A 126 13.62 10.56 -7.86
CA ALA A 126 13.55 9.55 -8.91
C ALA A 126 12.62 9.96 -10.08
N GLY A 127 11.89 11.07 -9.94
CA GLY A 127 11.03 11.64 -10.98
C GLY A 127 9.55 11.25 -10.90
N PHE A 128 9.11 10.50 -9.88
CA PHE A 128 7.69 10.16 -9.75
C PHE A 128 6.82 11.43 -9.63
N ASP A 129 5.59 11.38 -10.14
CA ASP A 129 4.65 12.50 -10.11
C ASP A 129 4.08 12.75 -8.71
N GLY A 130 4.15 11.73 -7.85
CA GLY A 130 3.75 11.79 -6.46
C GLY A 130 3.89 10.45 -5.75
N VAL A 131 3.29 10.34 -4.57
CA VAL A 131 3.39 9.15 -3.73
C VAL A 131 2.01 8.71 -3.23
N GLU A 132 1.84 7.40 -3.09
CA GLU A 132 0.71 6.80 -2.38
C GLU A 132 1.21 6.20 -1.05
N ILE A 133 0.72 6.70 0.07
CA ILE A 133 1.02 6.12 1.39
C ILE A 133 0.23 4.82 1.53
N HIS A 134 0.91 3.69 1.77
CA HIS A 134 0.23 2.41 1.96
C HIS A 134 -0.27 2.24 3.40
N GLY A 135 -1.51 2.68 3.64
CA GLY A 135 -2.26 2.53 4.90
C GLY A 135 -3.25 1.36 4.93
N ALA A 136 -2.94 0.25 4.26
CA ALA A 136 -3.92 -0.81 4.00
C ALA A 136 -3.31 -2.22 4.17
N HIS A 137 -4.14 -3.25 3.99
CA HIS A 137 -3.77 -4.67 3.90
C HIS A 137 -2.95 -5.19 5.08
N GLY A 138 -3.24 -4.74 6.29
CA GLY A 138 -2.62 -5.25 7.51
C GLY A 138 -1.13 -4.99 7.62
N TYR A 139 -0.60 -4.01 6.89
CA TYR A 139 0.76 -3.51 7.00
C TYR A 139 0.89 -2.45 8.10
N LEU A 140 2.07 -1.89 8.36
CA LEU A 140 2.34 -1.18 9.61
C LEU A 140 1.30 -0.10 9.95
N ILE A 141 0.99 0.80 9.00
CA ILE A 141 0.00 1.87 9.24
C ILE A 141 -1.38 1.27 9.55
N ASP A 142 -1.80 0.25 8.80
CA ASP A 142 -3.07 -0.46 9.04
C ASP A 142 -3.08 -1.22 10.38
N GLN A 143 -1.93 -1.79 10.79
CA GLN A 143 -1.76 -2.42 12.10
C GLN A 143 -2.00 -1.43 13.24
N PHE A 144 -1.48 -0.20 13.13
CA PHE A 144 -1.74 0.86 14.11
C PHE A 144 -3.21 1.31 14.08
N MET A 145 -3.81 1.44 12.88
CA MET A 145 -5.18 1.92 12.77
C MET A 145 -6.23 0.96 13.30
N LYS A 146 -5.93 -0.33 13.53
CA LYS A 146 -6.92 -1.41 13.76
C LYS A 146 -6.82 -2.07 15.14
N ASP A 147 -7.94 -2.24 15.84
CA ASP A 147 -7.97 -2.55 17.28
C ASP A 147 -7.81 -4.03 17.59
N GLU A 148 -8.02 -4.92 16.62
CA GLU A 148 -7.67 -6.34 16.79
C GLU A 148 -6.15 -6.57 16.84
N VAL A 149 -5.34 -5.57 16.45
CA VAL A 149 -3.87 -5.63 16.44
C VAL A 149 -3.25 -4.61 17.37
N ASN A 150 -3.73 -3.36 17.35
CA ASN A 150 -3.19 -2.29 18.16
C ASN A 150 -3.68 -2.37 19.61
N ASP A 151 -2.93 -3.09 20.42
CA ASP A 151 -3.13 -3.22 21.86
C ASP A 151 -2.24 -2.26 22.68
N ARG A 152 -1.84 -1.12 22.10
CA ARG A 152 -1.09 -0.09 22.82
C ARG A 152 -1.98 0.66 23.81
N THR A 153 -1.37 1.15 24.88
CA THR A 153 -2.01 1.96 25.93
C THR A 153 -1.47 3.40 25.99
N ASP A 154 -0.54 3.75 25.11
CA ASP A 154 0.00 5.11 24.97
C ASP A 154 -0.84 5.95 23.98
N GLN A 155 -0.34 7.13 23.59
CA GLN A 155 -1.06 8.04 22.69
C GLN A 155 -1.27 7.52 21.26
N TYR A 156 -0.74 6.33 20.94
CA TYR A 156 -0.90 5.66 19.66
C TYR A 156 -1.83 4.45 19.71
N GLY A 157 -2.56 4.21 20.80
CA GLY A 157 -3.56 3.14 20.91
C GLY A 157 -4.76 3.46 21.81
N GLY A 158 -5.65 2.49 21.95
CA GLY A 158 -6.91 2.64 22.66
C GLY A 158 -7.97 3.33 21.79
N SER A 159 -8.13 4.65 21.94
CA SER A 159 -9.18 5.39 21.23
C SER A 159 -8.97 5.40 19.71
N LEU A 160 -10.04 5.60 18.93
CA LEU A 160 -9.97 5.68 17.48
C LEU A 160 -8.99 6.78 17.03
N GLU A 161 -9.04 7.94 17.67
CA GLU A 161 -8.15 9.07 17.39
C GLU A 161 -6.68 8.71 17.61
N ASN A 162 -6.37 8.00 18.70
CA ASN A 162 -5.01 7.56 19.01
C ASN A 162 -4.51 6.51 18.02
N ARG A 163 -5.36 5.54 17.65
CA ARG A 163 -5.01 4.50 16.67
C ARG A 163 -4.72 5.09 15.28
N CYS A 164 -5.45 6.12 14.90
CA CYS A 164 -5.23 6.84 13.64
C CYS A 164 -4.08 7.85 13.68
N ARG A 165 -3.57 8.24 14.87
CA ARG A 165 -2.55 9.29 15.04
C ARG A 165 -1.30 9.03 14.20
N PHE A 166 -0.76 7.81 14.23
CA PHE A 166 0.44 7.48 13.46
C PHE A 166 0.24 7.66 11.95
N ALA A 167 -0.91 7.22 11.42
CA ALA A 167 -1.23 7.40 10.00
C ALA A 167 -1.29 8.89 9.61
N LEU A 168 -1.91 9.71 10.45
CA LEU A 168 -2.06 11.14 10.21
C LEU A 168 -0.73 11.90 10.35
N GLU A 169 0.15 11.50 11.28
CA GLU A 169 1.52 12.04 11.39
C GLU A 169 2.37 11.69 10.15
N VAL A 170 2.21 10.48 9.60
CA VAL A 170 2.86 10.10 8.33
C VAL A 170 2.34 10.96 7.17
N VAL A 171 1.03 11.14 7.04
CA VAL A 171 0.43 11.98 6.01
C VAL A 171 0.95 13.41 6.12
N GLU A 172 0.91 13.99 7.32
CA GLU A 172 1.41 15.34 7.57
C GLU A 172 2.88 15.51 7.17
N ALA A 173 3.75 14.59 7.59
CA ALA A 173 5.17 14.65 7.29
C ALA A 173 5.45 14.56 5.78
N VAL A 174 4.75 13.68 5.07
CA VAL A 174 4.88 13.51 3.61
C VAL A 174 4.34 14.73 2.87
N VAL A 175 3.16 15.24 3.26
CA VAL A 175 2.58 16.47 2.69
C VAL A 175 3.51 17.66 2.84
N ASN A 176 4.10 17.84 4.03
CA ASN A 176 5.05 18.91 4.30
C ASN A 176 6.34 18.79 3.46
N GLU A 177 6.71 17.60 3.03
CA GLU A 177 7.92 17.36 2.24
C GLU A 177 7.73 17.61 0.74
N ILE A 178 6.61 17.12 0.16
CA ILE A 178 6.45 17.07 -1.31
C ILE A 178 5.23 17.87 -1.85
N GLY A 179 4.41 18.41 -0.95
CA GLY A 179 3.17 19.12 -1.26
C GLY A 179 1.96 18.18 -1.33
N ALA A 180 0.81 18.64 -0.82
CA ALA A 180 -0.41 17.84 -0.70
C ALA A 180 -0.98 17.36 -2.05
N ASP A 181 -0.77 18.15 -3.10
CA ASP A 181 -1.16 17.88 -4.48
C ASP A 181 -0.46 16.68 -5.11
N LYS A 182 0.52 16.09 -4.42
CA LYS A 182 1.29 14.91 -4.86
C LYS A 182 1.15 13.72 -3.92
N VAL A 183 0.22 13.79 -2.96
CA VAL A 183 0.05 12.76 -1.93
C VAL A 183 -1.30 12.10 -2.07
N GLY A 184 -1.30 10.78 -2.16
CA GLY A 184 -2.46 9.94 -1.92
C GLY A 184 -2.25 9.02 -0.74
N ILE A 185 -3.33 8.42 -0.24
CA ILE A 185 -3.26 7.35 0.75
C ILE A 185 -4.21 6.22 0.38
N ARG A 186 -3.72 4.98 0.53
CA ARG A 186 -4.52 3.78 0.34
C ARG A 186 -5.01 3.20 1.66
N LEU A 187 -6.30 2.92 1.78
CA LEU A 187 -6.95 2.41 2.99
C LEU A 187 -7.79 1.15 2.71
N SER A 188 -7.90 0.27 3.70
CA SER A 188 -8.73 -0.94 3.62
C SER A 188 -9.46 -1.20 4.94
N PRO A 189 -10.42 -0.33 5.33
CA PRO A 189 -11.03 -0.38 6.66
C PRO A 189 -11.69 -1.72 6.97
N TYR A 190 -12.37 -2.31 5.98
CA TYR A 190 -13.12 -3.56 6.13
C TYR A 190 -12.29 -4.84 5.94
N ALA A 191 -11.09 -4.74 5.37
CA ALA A 191 -10.26 -5.92 5.13
C ALA A 191 -9.59 -6.38 6.42
N ASN A 192 -9.61 -7.68 6.72
CA ASN A 192 -8.91 -8.26 7.88
C ASN A 192 -7.61 -9.00 7.50
N TYR A 193 -7.01 -8.64 6.36
CA TYR A 193 -5.79 -9.27 5.84
C TYR A 193 -4.65 -9.19 6.86
N CYS A 194 -3.81 -10.23 6.91
CA CYS A 194 -2.72 -10.34 7.91
C CYS A 194 -3.20 -10.15 9.36
N GLN A 195 -4.38 -10.69 9.66
CA GLN A 195 -5.04 -10.62 10.98
C GLN A 195 -5.13 -9.19 11.52
N ALA A 196 -5.39 -8.23 10.63
CA ALA A 196 -5.60 -6.83 10.98
C ALA A 196 -7.05 -6.45 10.68
N GLY A 197 -7.97 -6.84 11.56
CA GLY A 197 -9.37 -6.43 11.54
C GLY A 197 -9.66 -5.30 12.52
N ASP A 198 -10.82 -4.68 12.38
CA ASP A 198 -11.31 -3.61 13.25
C ASP A 198 -12.71 -3.97 13.76
N SER A 199 -13.00 -3.66 15.02
CA SER A 199 -14.31 -3.90 15.61
C SER A 199 -15.41 -2.99 15.05
N ASN A 200 -15.05 -1.82 14.49
CA ASN A 200 -15.97 -0.89 13.84
C ASN A 200 -15.33 -0.24 12.59
N PRO A 201 -15.16 -1.00 11.50
CA PRO A 201 -14.44 -0.55 10.31
C PRO A 201 -15.13 0.63 9.61
N GLY A 202 -16.45 0.77 9.77
CA GLY A 202 -17.21 1.92 9.25
C GLY A 202 -16.82 3.21 9.94
N ALA A 203 -16.74 3.21 11.28
CA ALA A 203 -16.28 4.38 12.04
C ALA A 203 -14.82 4.72 11.74
N LEU A 204 -13.95 3.71 11.64
CA LEU A 204 -12.55 3.90 11.27
C LEU A 204 -12.40 4.57 9.90
N GLY A 205 -13.07 4.02 8.88
CA GLY A 205 -12.99 4.56 7.53
C GLY A 205 -13.55 5.98 7.42
N LEU A 206 -14.66 6.27 8.12
CA LEU A 206 -15.26 7.60 8.15
C LEU A 206 -14.34 8.62 8.82
N TYR A 207 -13.79 8.28 10.00
CA TYR A 207 -12.87 9.15 10.73
C TYR A 207 -11.62 9.46 9.92
N MET A 208 -11.03 8.47 9.24
CA MET A 208 -9.87 8.69 8.38
C MET A 208 -10.23 9.58 7.18
N ALA A 209 -11.32 9.29 6.47
CA ALA A 209 -11.74 10.11 5.33
C ALA A 209 -11.96 11.58 5.71
N GLU A 210 -12.61 11.84 6.85
CA GLU A 210 -12.83 13.20 7.36
C GLU A 210 -11.52 13.87 7.81
N SER A 211 -10.67 13.14 8.53
CA SER A 211 -9.40 13.66 9.06
C SER A 211 -8.41 14.05 7.94
N LEU A 212 -8.40 13.30 6.84
CA LEU A 212 -7.51 13.53 5.70
C LEU A 212 -7.79 14.86 4.99
N ASN A 213 -9.02 15.38 5.06
CA ASN A 213 -9.37 16.67 4.46
C ASN A 213 -8.53 17.83 5.00
N ARG A 214 -8.08 17.76 6.26
CA ARG A 214 -7.26 18.81 6.89
C ARG A 214 -5.90 18.99 6.23
N TYR A 215 -5.42 17.95 5.54
CA TYR A 215 -4.12 17.96 4.85
C TYR A 215 -4.26 18.24 3.36
N GLY A 216 -5.49 18.28 2.82
CA GLY A 216 -5.75 18.60 1.41
C GLY A 216 -5.09 17.63 0.42
N ILE A 217 -4.89 16.37 0.80
CA ILE A 217 -4.22 15.37 -0.05
C ILE A 217 -5.00 15.14 -1.35
N LEU A 218 -4.28 14.82 -2.42
CA LEU A 218 -4.81 14.67 -3.77
C LEU A 218 -5.92 13.62 -3.87
N TYR A 219 -5.70 12.44 -3.28
CA TYR A 219 -6.69 11.37 -3.34
C TYR A 219 -6.71 10.42 -2.14
N CYS A 220 -7.87 9.81 -1.93
CA CYS A 220 -8.04 8.67 -1.03
C CYS A 220 -8.41 7.43 -1.87
N HIS A 221 -7.57 6.40 -1.80
CA HIS A 221 -7.77 5.14 -2.52
C HIS A 221 -8.25 4.07 -1.55
N MET A 222 -9.49 3.62 -1.69
CA MET A 222 -10.10 2.67 -0.76
C MET A 222 -10.39 1.31 -1.40
N ILE A 223 -10.12 0.25 -0.64
CA ILE A 223 -10.44 -1.12 -1.01
C ILE A 223 -11.88 -1.43 -0.61
N GLU A 224 -12.65 -1.92 -1.58
CA GLU A 224 -14.05 -2.31 -1.40
C GLU A 224 -14.22 -3.40 -0.32
N PRO A 225 -15.26 -3.29 0.54
CA PRO A 225 -15.53 -4.28 1.59
C PRO A 225 -15.86 -5.67 1.05
N ARG A 226 -16.31 -5.79 -0.21
CA ARG A 226 -16.54 -7.09 -0.87
C ARG A 226 -15.25 -7.92 -1.03
N MET A 227 -14.08 -7.28 -0.93
CA MET A 227 -12.78 -7.95 -0.99
C MET A 227 -12.39 -8.50 0.38
N LYS A 228 -12.98 -9.64 0.77
CA LYS A 228 -12.62 -10.32 2.04
C LYS A 228 -11.19 -10.88 2.02
N THR A 229 -10.74 -11.36 0.86
CA THR A 229 -9.35 -11.77 0.62
C THR A 229 -8.89 -11.28 -0.75
N MET A 230 -7.60 -11.40 -1.07
CA MET A 230 -7.05 -11.11 -2.41
C MET A 230 -7.69 -11.96 -3.55
N ARG A 231 -8.50 -12.97 -3.20
CA ARG A 231 -9.05 -13.98 -4.11
C ARG A 231 -10.56 -13.98 -4.19
N GLU A 232 -11.24 -13.59 -3.11
CA GLU A 232 -12.67 -13.82 -2.93
C GLU A 232 -13.42 -12.50 -2.88
N ILE A 233 -14.42 -12.40 -3.75
CA ILE A 233 -15.45 -11.37 -3.70
C ILE A 233 -16.63 -11.99 -2.97
N VAL A 234 -17.10 -11.33 -1.91
CA VAL A 234 -18.28 -11.74 -1.16
C VAL A 234 -19.32 -10.64 -1.22
N GLU A 235 -20.60 -11.02 -1.28
CA GLU A 235 -21.65 -10.05 -1.00
C GLU A 235 -21.50 -9.56 0.44
N CYS A 236 -21.55 -8.24 0.62
CA CYS A 236 -21.52 -7.64 1.93
C CYS A 236 -22.45 -6.42 1.97
N PRO A 237 -23.06 -6.13 3.13
CA PRO A 237 -23.95 -4.98 3.27
C PRO A 237 -23.20 -3.65 3.41
N HIS A 238 -21.87 -3.69 3.48
CA HIS A 238 -21.02 -2.52 3.68
C HIS A 238 -20.72 -1.83 2.35
N SER A 239 -20.44 -0.53 2.43
CA SER A 239 -20.19 0.33 1.27
C SER A 239 -19.23 1.45 1.65
N LEU A 240 -18.44 1.93 0.68
CA LEU A 240 -17.54 3.08 0.87
C LEU A 240 -18.24 4.43 0.66
N LEU A 241 -19.53 4.45 0.29
CA LEU A 241 -20.27 5.67 0.02
C LEU A 241 -20.24 6.71 1.17
N PRO A 242 -20.34 6.32 2.46
CA PRO A 242 -20.19 7.30 3.54
C PRO A 242 -18.83 8.00 3.54
N MET A 243 -17.74 7.28 3.24
CA MET A 243 -16.38 7.82 3.15
C MET A 243 -16.24 8.72 1.91
N ARG A 244 -16.78 8.32 0.76
CA ARG A 244 -16.83 9.15 -0.45
C ARG A 244 -17.49 10.50 -0.19
N LYS A 245 -18.60 10.51 0.56
CA LYS A 245 -19.39 11.72 0.84
C LYS A 245 -18.67 12.74 1.73
N VAL A 246 -17.75 12.30 2.59
CA VAL A 246 -17.04 13.20 3.52
C VAL A 246 -15.65 13.59 3.02
N PHE A 247 -15.03 12.82 2.13
CA PHE A 247 -13.74 13.17 1.56
C PHE A 247 -13.88 14.18 0.41
N ASN A 248 -13.13 15.27 0.47
CA ASN A 248 -13.25 16.40 -0.46
C ASN A 248 -12.40 16.24 -1.73
N GLY A 249 -11.34 15.42 -1.68
CA GLY A 249 -10.46 15.17 -2.83
C GLY A 249 -10.97 14.06 -3.74
N THR A 250 -10.10 13.62 -4.66
CA THR A 250 -10.40 12.52 -5.58
C THR A 250 -10.53 11.19 -4.82
N PHE A 251 -11.64 10.49 -4.99
CA PHE A 251 -11.89 9.21 -4.35
C PHE A 251 -11.72 8.06 -5.35
N ILE A 252 -10.76 7.18 -5.07
CA ILE A 252 -10.44 6.03 -5.92
C ILE A 252 -10.94 4.75 -5.24
N VAL A 253 -11.70 3.93 -5.97
CA VAL A 253 -12.14 2.63 -5.46
C VAL A 253 -11.41 1.49 -6.16
N ALA A 254 -11.14 0.41 -5.43
CA ALA A 254 -10.54 -0.79 -5.96
C ALA A 254 -11.13 -2.03 -5.30
N GLY A 255 -11.22 -3.12 -6.05
CA GLY A 255 -11.62 -4.40 -5.49
C GLY A 255 -12.66 -5.11 -6.32
N GLY A 256 -12.19 -5.93 -7.25
CA GLY A 256 -13.06 -6.86 -7.99
C GLY A 256 -13.88 -6.24 -9.12
N TYR A 257 -13.66 -4.97 -9.46
CA TYR A 257 -14.38 -4.30 -10.55
C TYR A 257 -14.10 -4.95 -11.91
N ASP A 258 -15.17 -5.12 -12.68
CA ASP A 258 -15.13 -5.20 -14.13
C ASP A 258 -15.46 -3.83 -14.78
N ARG A 259 -15.55 -3.82 -16.12
CA ARG A 259 -15.84 -2.63 -16.92
C ARG A 259 -17.19 -2.01 -16.59
N GLU A 260 -18.24 -2.83 -16.49
CA GLU A 260 -19.62 -2.35 -16.30
C GLU A 260 -19.79 -1.79 -14.89
N GLU A 261 -19.33 -2.53 -13.88
CA GLU A 261 -19.34 -2.10 -12.49
C GLU A 261 -18.52 -0.82 -12.30
N GLY A 262 -17.36 -0.71 -12.94
CA GLY A 262 -16.51 0.47 -12.86
C GLY A 262 -17.15 1.70 -13.51
N ASN A 263 -17.75 1.55 -14.71
CA ASN A 263 -18.51 2.61 -15.35
C ASN A 263 -19.68 3.09 -14.49
N LYS A 264 -20.39 2.15 -13.86
CA LYS A 264 -21.49 2.45 -12.95
C LYS A 264 -21.02 3.20 -11.71
N ALA A 265 -19.91 2.80 -11.09
CA ALA A 265 -19.36 3.47 -9.91
C ALA A 265 -19.05 4.95 -10.18
N VAL A 266 -18.51 5.27 -11.36
CA VAL A 266 -18.27 6.66 -11.76
C VAL A 266 -19.57 7.39 -12.08
N ALA A 267 -20.46 6.79 -12.88
CA ALA A 267 -21.73 7.41 -13.28
C ALA A 267 -22.65 7.73 -12.08
N ASP A 268 -22.62 6.90 -11.05
CA ASP A 268 -23.43 7.07 -9.83
C ASP A 268 -22.78 8.02 -8.80
N ASN A 269 -21.66 8.67 -9.13
CA ASN A 269 -20.84 9.47 -8.21
C ASN A 269 -20.39 8.70 -6.94
N TYR A 270 -20.24 7.38 -7.05
CA TYR A 270 -19.74 6.54 -5.97
C TYR A 270 -18.20 6.67 -5.83
N SER A 271 -17.51 6.94 -6.93
CA SER A 271 -16.06 7.18 -6.99
C SER A 271 -15.72 8.10 -8.15
N ASP A 272 -14.62 8.82 -8.06
CA ASP A 272 -14.11 9.63 -9.17
C ASP A 272 -13.25 8.78 -10.13
N LEU A 273 -12.55 7.77 -9.58
CA LEU A 273 -11.70 6.84 -10.33
C LEU A 273 -11.86 5.40 -9.82
N VAL A 274 -11.61 4.42 -10.71
CA VAL A 274 -11.60 2.99 -10.39
C VAL A 274 -10.24 2.40 -10.72
N ALA A 275 -9.61 1.75 -9.75
CA ALA A 275 -8.31 1.11 -9.91
C ALA A 275 -8.43 -0.40 -10.18
N TYR A 276 -7.68 -0.87 -11.17
CA TYR A 276 -7.66 -2.26 -11.63
C TYR A 276 -6.27 -2.87 -11.45
N GLY A 277 -6.19 -3.98 -10.72
CA GLY A 277 -4.92 -4.69 -10.49
C GLY A 277 -4.75 -5.90 -11.41
N ARG A 278 -5.34 -7.04 -11.02
CA ARG A 278 -5.17 -8.35 -11.70
C ARG A 278 -5.44 -8.31 -13.21
N VAL A 279 -6.48 -7.60 -13.62
CA VAL A 279 -6.83 -7.49 -15.05
C VAL A 279 -5.86 -6.60 -15.81
N PHE A 280 -5.32 -5.55 -15.18
CA PHE A 280 -4.33 -4.68 -15.80
C PHE A 280 -2.99 -5.40 -16.00
N LEU A 281 -2.57 -6.24 -15.04
CA LEU A 281 -1.36 -7.07 -15.18
C LEU A 281 -1.37 -7.87 -16.49
N ALA A 282 -2.50 -8.51 -16.81
CA ALA A 282 -2.61 -9.32 -18.02
C ALA A 282 -2.97 -8.52 -19.29
N ASN A 283 -3.38 -7.27 -19.15
CA ASN A 283 -3.89 -6.45 -20.25
C ASN A 283 -3.19 -5.08 -20.21
N PRO A 284 -1.99 -4.95 -20.81
CA PRO A 284 -1.21 -3.71 -20.75
C PRO A 284 -1.93 -2.53 -21.42
N ASP A 285 -2.92 -2.81 -22.26
CA ASP A 285 -3.80 -1.89 -22.96
C ASP A 285 -5.26 -1.96 -22.46
N LEU A 286 -5.47 -2.31 -21.19
CA LEU A 286 -6.80 -2.44 -20.58
C LEU A 286 -7.76 -1.29 -20.89
N PRO A 287 -7.35 0.00 -20.81
CA PRO A 287 -8.25 1.10 -21.15
C PRO A 287 -8.79 1.01 -22.58
N LYS A 288 -7.95 0.63 -23.55
CA LYS A 288 -8.37 0.48 -24.95
C LYS A 288 -9.31 -0.70 -25.13
N ARG A 289 -9.05 -1.81 -24.42
CA ARG A 289 -9.96 -2.96 -24.40
C ARG A 289 -11.33 -2.59 -23.84
N PHE A 290 -11.38 -1.79 -22.78
CA PHE A 290 -12.65 -1.30 -22.22
C PHE A 290 -13.37 -0.32 -23.14
N GLU A 291 -12.64 0.57 -23.82
CA GLU A 291 -13.23 1.48 -24.81
C GLU A 291 -13.92 0.71 -25.94
N LEU A 292 -13.27 -0.35 -26.44
CA LEU A 292 -13.73 -1.16 -27.58
C LEU A 292 -14.63 -2.34 -27.20
N ASP A 293 -14.85 -2.57 -25.90
CA ASP A 293 -15.48 -3.79 -25.38
C ASP A 293 -14.81 -5.09 -25.90
N ALA A 294 -13.49 -5.05 -26.00
CA ALA A 294 -12.69 -6.14 -26.55
C ALA A 294 -12.43 -7.25 -25.51
N PRO A 295 -12.18 -8.50 -25.94
CA PRO A 295 -11.82 -9.59 -25.03
C PRO A 295 -10.59 -9.27 -24.17
N LEU A 296 -10.62 -9.70 -22.91
CA LEU A 296 -9.51 -9.56 -21.99
C LEU A 296 -8.63 -10.81 -21.98
N ASN A 297 -7.32 -10.61 -21.96
CA ASN A 297 -6.35 -11.65 -21.64
C ASN A 297 -6.64 -12.20 -20.24
N ARG A 298 -6.46 -13.52 -20.08
CA ARG A 298 -6.58 -14.18 -18.77
C ARG A 298 -5.27 -14.04 -18.01
N TYR A 299 -5.33 -13.51 -16.80
CA TYR A 299 -4.18 -13.47 -15.90
C TYR A 299 -3.82 -14.88 -15.41
N ASN A 300 -2.53 -15.13 -15.21
CA ASN A 300 -2.03 -16.36 -14.61
C ASN A 300 -1.52 -16.05 -13.20
N ARG A 301 -2.17 -16.62 -12.16
CA ARG A 301 -1.79 -16.35 -10.77
C ARG A 301 -0.45 -16.98 -10.38
N ASP A 302 -0.05 -18.04 -11.08
CA ASP A 302 1.20 -18.77 -10.77
C ASP A 302 2.44 -17.93 -11.11
N THR A 303 2.28 -16.95 -12.00
CA THR A 303 3.36 -16.05 -12.44
C THR A 303 3.38 -14.70 -11.72
N PHE A 304 2.45 -14.42 -10.79
CA PHE A 304 2.37 -13.10 -10.14
C PHE A 304 3.60 -12.76 -9.29
N TYR A 305 4.27 -13.76 -8.73
CA TYR A 305 5.38 -13.59 -7.80
C TYR A 305 6.54 -14.51 -8.17
N THR A 306 6.98 -14.46 -9.43
CA THR A 306 8.15 -15.18 -9.94
C THR A 306 9.33 -14.21 -10.10
N THR A 307 10.53 -14.77 -10.33
CA THR A 307 11.72 -13.99 -10.69
C THR A 307 11.94 -13.93 -12.19
N ASP A 308 11.02 -14.49 -12.99
CA ASP A 308 11.10 -14.44 -14.44
C ASP A 308 10.74 -13.04 -14.92
N SER A 309 11.61 -12.42 -15.73
CA SER A 309 11.42 -11.05 -16.20
C SER A 309 10.48 -10.95 -17.41
N VAL A 310 10.06 -12.08 -17.98
CA VAL A 310 9.26 -12.14 -19.19
C VAL A 310 7.93 -12.83 -18.92
N ILE A 311 7.96 -14.08 -18.45
CA ILE A 311 6.80 -14.97 -18.40
C ILE A 311 5.78 -14.49 -17.36
N GLY A 312 4.59 -14.11 -17.84
CA GLY A 312 3.51 -13.57 -17.02
C GLY A 312 3.78 -12.18 -16.46
N TYR A 313 4.72 -11.43 -17.07
CA TYR A 313 5.08 -10.06 -16.69
C TYR A 313 5.07 -9.12 -17.90
N THR A 314 5.94 -9.36 -18.90
CA THR A 314 6.05 -8.50 -20.11
C THR A 314 5.59 -9.18 -21.40
N ASP A 315 5.20 -10.46 -21.34
CA ASP A 315 4.77 -11.28 -22.48
C ASP A 315 3.26 -11.25 -22.74
N TYR A 316 2.48 -10.53 -21.94
CA TYR A 316 1.05 -10.35 -22.19
C TYR A 316 0.82 -9.52 -23.47
N PRO A 317 0.03 -10.03 -24.44
CA PRO A 317 -0.13 -9.37 -25.73
C PRO A 317 -1.02 -8.12 -25.63
N PHE A 318 -0.67 -7.10 -26.40
CA PHE A 318 -1.57 -5.99 -26.73
C PHE A 318 -2.68 -6.46 -27.68
N LEU A 319 -3.77 -5.71 -27.79
CA LEU A 319 -4.74 -5.90 -28.87
C LEU A 319 -4.02 -5.75 -30.22
N GLU A 320 -4.23 -6.70 -31.12
CA GLU A 320 -3.78 -6.54 -32.50
C GLU A 320 -4.47 -5.31 -33.10
N SER A 321 -3.69 -4.33 -33.54
CA SER A 321 -4.22 -3.23 -34.35
C SER A 321 -4.71 -3.84 -35.65
N THR A 322 -6.02 -3.81 -35.91
CA THR A 322 -6.51 -4.02 -37.26
C THR A 322 -5.95 -2.89 -38.12
N ALA A 323 -4.99 -3.24 -38.98
CA ALA A 323 -4.44 -2.36 -40.00
C ALA A 323 -5.48 -2.09 -41.10
#